data_AF-A0A6V8KAL8-F1
#
_entry.id   AF-A0A6V8KAL8-F1
#
_cell.length_a   1.000
_cell.length_b   1.000
_cell.length_c   1.000
_cell.angle_alpha   90.00
_cell.angle_beta   90.00
_cell.angle_gamma   90.00
#
_symmetry.space_group_name_H-M   'P 1'
#
loop_
_entity.id
_entity.type
_entity.pdbx_description
1 polymer ?
#
loop_
_entity_poly.entity_id
_entity_poly.type
_entity_poly.pdbx_seq_one_letter_code
_entity_poly.pdbx_strand_id
1 'polypeptide(L)'
;MNSVGPARRTALPDGSPVWLVTRYAEVRAALADPRLSLDKRHATGWAGFTLPPALDANLLNMDPPQHTRIRSLVSQAFTPRRVEELRPGYSASPTGCSTRSRRVGRST
;
A
#
# COMPACT_ATOMS: atom_id res chain seq x y z
N MET A 1 27.24 7.57 9.95
CA MET A 1 26.33 6.62 10.63
C MET A 1 25.71 5.68 9.58
N ASN A 2 26.49 4.77 8.97
CA ASN A 2 26.00 3.73 8.02
C ASN A 2 27.09 2.68 7.68
N SER A 3 27.80 2.18 8.68
CA SER A 3 28.89 1.18 8.54
C SER A 3 28.41 -0.26 8.78
N VAL A 4 27.20 -0.61 8.34
CA VAL A 4 26.66 -1.97 8.41
C VAL A 4 26.16 -2.35 7.00
N GLY A 5 26.31 -3.62 6.62
CA GLY A 5 26.03 -4.15 5.27
C GLY A 5 24.61 -3.84 4.75
N PRO A 6 24.35 -4.08 3.45
CA PRO A 6 23.15 -3.60 2.76
C PRO A 6 21.82 -4.13 3.33
N ALA A 7 21.84 -5.31 3.96
CA ALA A 7 20.73 -5.91 4.68
C ALA A 7 21.24 -6.43 6.03
N ARG A 8 20.46 -6.23 7.11
CA ARG A 8 20.78 -6.75 8.45
C ARG A 8 19.60 -7.48 9.05
N ARG A 9 19.86 -8.51 9.87
CA ARG A 9 18.81 -9.14 10.68
C ARG A 9 18.44 -8.24 11.87
N THR A 10 17.17 -8.16 12.18
CA THR A 10 16.59 -7.47 13.35
C THR A 10 15.31 -8.19 13.78
N ALA A 11 14.66 -7.73 14.85
CA ALA A 11 13.36 -8.23 15.28
C ALA A 11 12.27 -7.14 15.16
N LEU A 12 11.04 -7.56 14.90
CA LEU A 12 9.84 -6.74 15.06
C LEU A 12 9.47 -6.59 16.55
N PRO A 13 8.52 -5.70 16.93
CA PRO A 13 8.11 -5.52 18.33
C PRO A 13 7.59 -6.80 19.01
N ASP A 14 7.07 -7.75 18.23
CA ASP A 14 6.62 -9.06 18.69
C ASP A 14 7.75 -10.11 18.80
N GLY A 15 9.01 -9.71 18.51
CA GLY A 15 10.18 -10.57 18.56
C GLY A 15 10.43 -11.38 17.29
N SER A 16 9.55 -11.33 16.28
CA SER A 16 9.74 -12.09 15.04
C SER A 16 10.95 -11.58 14.24
N PRO A 17 11.81 -12.49 13.72
CA PRO A 17 13.02 -12.10 13.01
C PRO A 17 12.72 -11.60 11.60
N VAL A 18 13.29 -10.44 11.24
CA VAL A 18 13.14 -9.83 9.91
C VAL A 18 14.47 -9.34 9.34
N TRP A 19 14.50 -9.14 8.03
CA TRP A 19 15.60 -8.45 7.35
C TRP A 19 15.25 -6.97 7.18
N LEU A 20 16.20 -6.09 7.51
CA LEU A 20 16.09 -4.65 7.32
C LEU A 20 17.09 -4.17 6.27
N VAL A 21 16.55 -3.63 5.18
CA VAL A 21 17.29 -3.06 4.04
C VAL A 21 17.06 -1.55 4.03
N THR A 22 18.13 -0.76 4.04
CA THR A 22 18.01 0.71 4.17
C THR A 22 18.72 1.49 3.06
N ARG A 23 19.49 0.81 2.21
CA ARG A 23 20.20 1.45 1.10
C ARG A 23 19.33 1.45 -0.16
N TYR A 24 19.32 2.57 -0.88
CA TYR A 24 18.41 2.80 -2.01
C TYR A 24 18.54 1.74 -3.11
N ALA A 25 19.77 1.39 -3.50
CA ALA A 25 20.01 0.45 -4.59
C ALA A 25 19.42 -0.93 -4.25
N GLU A 26 19.61 -1.38 -3.01
CA GLU A 26 19.17 -2.68 -2.52
C GLU A 26 17.67 -2.71 -2.24
N VAL A 27 17.08 -1.62 -1.73
CA VAL A 27 15.62 -1.47 -1.62
C VAL A 27 14.97 -1.53 -3.00
N ARG A 28 15.50 -0.78 -3.98
CA ARG A 28 14.98 -0.78 -5.35
C ARG A 28 15.07 -2.16 -6.00
N ALA A 29 16.21 -2.84 -5.83
CA ALA A 29 16.40 -4.20 -6.34
C ALA A 29 15.43 -5.19 -5.70
N ALA A 30 15.29 -5.16 -4.37
CA ALA A 30 14.37 -6.03 -3.64
C ALA A 30 12.91 -5.82 -4.07
N LEU A 31 12.45 -4.57 -4.17
CA LEU A 31 11.07 -4.26 -4.57
C LEU A 31 10.73 -4.65 -6.01
N ALA A 32 11.74 -4.91 -6.85
CA ALA A 32 11.56 -5.36 -8.23
C ALA A 32 11.80 -6.88 -8.41
N ASP A 33 12.25 -7.59 -7.37
CA ASP A 33 12.61 -9.00 -7.44
C ASP A 33 11.35 -9.89 -7.30
N PRO A 34 10.98 -10.67 -8.33
CA PRO A 34 9.79 -11.52 -8.28
C PRO A 34 9.90 -12.69 -7.28
N ARG A 35 11.07 -12.92 -6.67
CA ARG A 35 11.25 -13.91 -5.61
C ARG A 35 10.75 -13.42 -4.25
N LEU A 36 10.50 -12.11 -4.09
CA LEU A 36 9.95 -11.54 -2.87
C LEU A 36 8.43 -11.36 -3.03
N SER A 37 7.68 -12.04 -2.17
CA SER A 37 6.21 -12.06 -2.18
C SER A 37 5.64 -10.92 -1.35
N LEU A 38 4.55 -10.33 -1.85
CA LEU A 38 3.68 -9.40 -1.10
C LEU A 38 2.45 -10.09 -0.53
N ASP A 39 2.18 -11.33 -0.94
CA ASP A 39 1.14 -12.15 -0.35
C ASP A 39 1.56 -12.68 1.03
N LYS A 40 0.79 -12.31 2.07
CA LYS A 40 1.06 -12.69 3.46
C LYS A 40 1.04 -14.20 3.66
N ARG A 41 0.35 -14.96 2.81
CA ARG A 41 0.29 -16.43 2.88
C ARG A 41 1.64 -17.09 2.62
N HIS A 42 2.55 -16.39 1.94
CA HIS A 42 3.92 -16.84 1.68
C HIS A 42 4.91 -16.35 2.75
N ALA A 43 4.48 -15.53 3.71
CA ALA A 43 5.36 -15.02 4.75
C ALA A 43 5.64 -16.07 5.83
N THR A 44 6.88 -16.12 6.31
CA THR A 44 7.29 -16.97 7.44
C THR A 44 7.46 -16.14 8.70
N GLY A 45 6.68 -16.41 9.73
CA GLY A 45 6.83 -15.76 11.04
C GLY A 45 6.30 -14.33 11.12
N TRP A 46 5.62 -13.84 10.09
CA TRP A 46 4.92 -12.55 10.08
C TRP A 46 3.49 -12.75 9.58
N ALA A 47 2.50 -12.43 10.40
CA ALA A 47 1.08 -12.48 10.03
C ALA A 47 0.56 -11.16 9.46
N GLY A 48 1.35 -10.09 9.55
CA GLY A 48 0.95 -8.74 9.19
C GLY A 48 -0.17 -8.18 10.03
N PHE A 49 -0.74 -7.08 9.54
CA PHE A 49 -1.94 -6.52 10.16
C PHE A 49 -3.14 -7.41 9.86
N THR A 50 -3.90 -7.75 10.91
CA THR A 50 -5.19 -8.44 10.78
C THR A 50 -6.22 -7.46 10.23
N LEU A 51 -6.49 -7.58 8.93
CA LEU A 51 -7.55 -6.83 8.25
C LEU A 51 -8.73 -7.76 7.94
N PRO A 52 -9.97 -7.24 7.89
CA PRO A 52 -11.08 -7.99 7.30
C PRO A 52 -10.71 -8.50 5.90
N PRO A 53 -11.12 -9.72 5.50
CA PRO A 53 -10.70 -10.32 4.22
C PRO A 53 -10.94 -9.43 3.00
N ALA A 54 -12.03 -8.67 2.99
CA ALA A 54 -12.36 -7.74 1.91
C ALA A 54 -11.36 -6.58 1.76
N LEU A 55 -10.74 -6.13 2.86
CA LEU A 55 -9.72 -5.08 2.83
C LEU A 55 -8.33 -5.65 2.55
N ASP A 56 -8.08 -6.90 2.91
CA ASP A 56 -6.80 -7.56 2.66
C ASP A 56 -6.64 -8.02 1.19
N ALA A 57 -7.77 -8.27 0.51
CA ALA A 57 -7.83 -8.63 -0.91
C ALA A 57 -7.65 -7.41 -1.83
N ASN A 58 -6.43 -6.86 -1.88
CA ASN A 58 -6.10 -5.68 -2.68
C ASN A 58 -4.80 -5.87 -3.51
N LEU A 59 -4.55 -4.94 -4.43
CA LEU A 59 -3.39 -4.96 -5.34
C LEU A 59 -2.02 -4.94 -4.62
N LEU A 60 -1.93 -4.45 -3.38
CA LEU A 60 -0.68 -4.34 -2.64
C LEU A 60 -0.29 -5.64 -1.92
N ASN A 61 -1.22 -6.58 -1.75
CA ASN A 61 -1.03 -7.84 -1.02
C ASN A 61 -1.09 -9.06 -1.96
N MET A 62 -0.71 -8.89 -3.23
CA MET A 62 -0.92 -9.88 -4.29
C MET A 62 0.32 -10.03 -5.15
N ASP A 63 0.62 -11.27 -5.53
CA ASP A 63 1.73 -11.60 -6.43
C ASP A 63 1.25 -11.81 -7.88
N PRO A 64 2.18 -11.82 -8.87
CA PRO A 64 1.90 -12.34 -10.20
C PRO A 64 1.43 -13.81 -10.16
N PRO A 65 0.55 -14.24 -11.10
CA PRO A 65 0.01 -13.49 -12.24
C PRO A 65 -1.20 -12.60 -11.93
N GLN A 66 -1.86 -12.78 -10.77
CA GLN A 66 -3.10 -12.07 -10.44
C GLN A 66 -2.87 -10.56 -10.31
N HIS A 67 -1.77 -10.16 -9.64
CA HIS A 67 -1.40 -8.75 -9.52
C HIS A 67 -1.22 -8.11 -10.90
N THR A 68 -0.49 -8.76 -11.80
CA THR A 68 -0.24 -8.26 -13.17
C THR A 68 -1.54 -8.06 -13.95
N ARG A 69 -2.48 -9.02 -13.84
CA ARG A 69 -3.79 -8.96 -14.51
C ARG A 69 -4.66 -7.82 -14.01
N ILE A 70 -4.77 -7.63 -12.70
CA ILE A 70 -5.62 -6.56 -12.14
C ILE A 70 -4.96 -5.20 -12.40
N ARG A 71 -3.64 -5.11 -12.22
CA ARG A 71 -2.89 -3.88 -12.46
C ARG A 71 -3.00 -3.41 -13.91
N SER A 72 -3.00 -4.31 -14.90
CA SER A 72 -3.14 -3.91 -16.31
C SER A 72 -4.49 -3.25 -16.61
N LEU A 73 -5.55 -3.64 -15.90
CA LEU A 73 -6.88 -3.03 -16.02
C LEU A 73 -6.92 -1.67 -15.33
N VAL A 74 -6.46 -1.60 -14.07
CA VAL A 74 -6.60 -0.40 -13.25
C VAL A 74 -5.63 0.71 -13.67
N SER A 75 -4.41 0.37 -14.09
CA SER A 75 -3.36 1.37 -14.38
C SER A 75 -3.73 2.34 -15.52
N GLN A 76 -4.65 1.96 -16.40
CA GLN A 76 -5.13 2.81 -17.48
C GLN A 76 -5.85 4.07 -16.96
N ALA A 77 -6.47 3.99 -15.79
CA ALA A 77 -7.13 5.12 -15.13
C ALA A 77 -6.13 6.06 -14.42
N PHE A 78 -4.92 5.59 -14.10
CA PHE A 78 -3.92 6.31 -13.31
C PHE A 78 -2.71 6.78 -14.13
N THR A 79 -2.89 6.98 -15.44
CA THR A 79 -1.82 7.54 -16.28
C THR A 79 -1.60 9.03 -15.94
N PRO A 80 -0.38 9.58 -16.12
CA PRO A 80 -0.11 10.99 -15.84
C PRO A 80 -1.10 11.95 -16.52
N ARG A 81 -1.48 11.66 -17.76
CA ARG A 81 -2.49 12.43 -18.50
C ARG A 81 -3.85 12.41 -17.81
N ARG A 82 -4.35 11.23 -17.42
CA ARG A 82 -5.65 11.09 -16.75
C ARG A 82 -5.68 11.79 -15.40
N VAL A 83 -4.57 11.74 -14.66
CA VAL A 83 -4.43 12.46 -13.38
C VAL A 83 -4.42 13.97 -13.61
N GLU A 84 -3.73 14.47 -14.64
CA GLU A 84 -3.70 15.90 -14.98
C GLU A 84 -5.09 16.44 -15.36
N GLU A 85 -5.90 15.63 -16.05
CA GLU A 85 -7.31 15.97 -16.37
C GLU A 85 -8.18 16.19 -15.11
N LEU A 86 -7.80 15.63 -13.95
CA LEU A 86 -8.51 15.84 -12.68
C LEU A 86 -8.12 17.14 -11.97
N ARG A 87 -6.99 17.77 -12.34
CA ARG A 87 -6.45 18.97 -11.66
C ARG A 87 -7.44 20.12 -11.51
N PRO A 88 -8.25 20.50 -12.53
CA PRO A 88 -9.19 21.60 -12.41
C PRO A 88 -10.25 21.39 -11.30
N GLY A 89 -10.69 20.15 -11.11
CA GLY A 89 -11.70 19.79 -10.09
C GLY A 89 -11.21 19.94 -8.65
N TYR A 90 -9.90 19.79 -8.41
CA TYR A 90 -9.30 19.99 -7.10
C TYR A 90 -9.01 21.47 -6.79
N SER A 91 -8.67 22.27 -7.80
CA SER A 91 -8.40 23.70 -7.62
C SER A 91 -9.64 24.56 -7.43
N ALA A 92 -10.83 24.06 -7.77
CA ALA A 92 -12.05 24.86 -7.84
C ALA A 92 -12.91 24.87 -6.55
N SER A 93 -12.47 24.28 -5.43
CA SER A 93 -13.25 24.31 -4.19
C SER A 93 -12.52 24.98 -3.03
N PRO A 94 -12.71 26.31 -2.83
CA PRO A 94 -12.38 26.95 -1.56
C PRO A 94 -13.36 26.58 -0.43
N THR A 95 -14.60 26.17 -0.77
CA THR A 95 -15.69 26.00 0.21
C THR A 95 -16.73 24.99 -0.29
N GLY A 96 -16.39 23.70 -0.34
CA GLY A 96 -17.29 22.65 -0.84
C GLY A 96 -17.72 21.60 0.18
N CYS A 97 -17.23 21.67 1.42
CA CYS A 97 -17.64 20.76 2.49
C CYS A 97 -18.44 21.52 3.55
N SER A 98 -19.60 22.06 3.17
CA SER A 98 -20.61 22.41 4.19
C SER A 98 -21.31 21.11 4.57
N THR A 99 -20.89 20.51 5.68
CA THR A 99 -21.55 19.35 6.26
C THR A 99 -23.01 19.71 6.56
N ARG A 100 -23.94 19.29 5.70
CA ARG A 100 -25.38 19.37 5.99
C ARG A 100 -25.70 18.27 7.00
N SER A 101 -25.34 18.49 8.26
CA SER A 101 -25.79 17.67 9.38
C SER A 101 -27.31 17.84 9.52
N ARG A 102 -28.10 16.93 8.94
CA ARG A 102 -29.47 16.71 9.43
C ARG A 102 -29.33 16.19 10.86
N ARG A 103 -29.72 16.98 11.85
CA ARG A 103 -30.05 16.45 13.18
C ARG A 103 -31.13 15.40 12.97
N VAL A 104 -30.79 14.14 13.18
CA VAL A 104 -31.79 13.09 13.41
C VAL A 104 -32.42 13.45 14.75
N GLY A 105 -33.66 13.94 14.71
CA GLY A 105 -34.47 14.17 15.90
C GLY A 105 -34.58 12.86 16.67
N ARG A 106 -34.19 12.88 17.95
CA ARG A 106 -34.55 11.83 18.89
C ARG A 106 -36.06 11.91 19.11
N SER A 107 -36.79 10.91 18.66
CA SER A 107 -38.12 10.63 19.18
C SER A 107 -37.97 10.01 20.58
N THR A 108 -38.77 10.57 21.48
CA THR A 108 -39.11 10.16 22.85
C THR A 108 -39.23 8.66 23.07
#